data_AF-A0A959ZKZ1-F1
#
_entry.id   AF-A0A959ZKZ1-F1
#
_cell.length_a   1.000
_cell.length_b   1.000
_cell.length_c   1.000
_cell.angle_alpha   90.00
_cell.angle_beta   90.00
_cell.angle_gamma   90.00
#
_symmetry.space_group_name_H-M   'P 1'
#
loop_
_entity.id
_entity.type
_entity.pdbx_description
1 polymer ?
#
loop_
_entity_poly.entity_id
_entity_poly.type
_entity_poly.pdbx_seq_one_letter_code
_entity_poly.pdbx_strand_id
1 'polypeptide(L)'
;MSNGPGHLRLADRGPALAGQIVAGTGAALALLGPFSDVVAGIGVAILIIGVVLAAPAGRHPGPVMVEWWSILAIAALIALIGYGLAFWLPSLGGVILTIGAVVSLTAVFFGTPVQPD
;
A
#
# COMPACT_ATOMS: atom_id res chain seq x y z
N MET A 1 -3.44 -24.30 -33.57
CA MET A 1 -4.14 -24.02 -32.29
C MET A 1 -3.10 -24.09 -31.18
N SER A 2 -2.55 -22.94 -30.79
CA SER A 2 -1.58 -22.79 -29.70
C SER A 2 -2.27 -21.98 -28.60
N ASN A 3 -2.83 -22.68 -27.61
CA ASN A 3 -3.32 -22.05 -26.39
C ASN A 3 -2.11 -21.89 -25.47
N GLY A 4 -1.31 -20.85 -25.69
CA GLY A 4 -0.13 -20.56 -24.89
C GLY A 4 -0.48 -20.17 -23.45
N PRO A 5 0.36 -20.48 -22.45
CA PRO A 5 0.10 -20.20 -21.02
C PRO A 5 0.06 -18.69 -20.63
N GLY A 6 -0.02 -17.78 -21.60
CA GLY A 6 0.06 -16.33 -21.36
C GLY A 6 -1.16 -15.70 -20.71
N HIS A 7 -2.35 -16.31 -20.79
CA HIS A 7 -3.59 -15.71 -20.28
C HIS A 7 -3.69 -15.76 -18.75
N LEU A 8 -3.10 -16.78 -18.12
CA LEU A 8 -3.13 -16.95 -16.66
C LEU A 8 -2.18 -15.98 -15.95
N ARG A 9 -0.97 -15.74 -16.51
CA ARG A 9 0.01 -14.80 -15.94
C ARG A 9 -0.43 -13.33 -15.93
N LEU A 10 -1.34 -12.92 -16.83
CA LEU A 10 -1.88 -11.56 -16.86
C LEU A 10 -2.98 -11.35 -15.80
N ALA A 11 -3.77 -12.40 -15.53
CA ALA A 11 -4.85 -12.36 -14.55
C ALA A 11 -4.33 -12.23 -13.11
N ASP A 12 -3.19 -12.83 -12.79
CA ASP A 12 -2.55 -12.70 -11.46
C ASP A 12 -1.87 -11.33 -11.25
N ARG A 13 -1.61 -10.59 -12.33
CA ARG A 13 -0.94 -9.27 -12.31
C ARG A 13 -1.89 -8.10 -12.06
N GLY A 14 -3.11 -8.19 -12.56
CA GLY A 14 -4.15 -7.17 -12.41
C GLY A 14 -4.48 -6.81 -10.95
N PRO A 15 -4.70 -7.79 -10.05
CA PRO A 15 -5.02 -7.54 -8.65
C PRO A 15 -3.89 -6.81 -7.90
N ALA A 16 -2.64 -7.12 -8.22
CA ALA A 16 -1.46 -6.53 -7.59
C ALA A 16 -1.29 -5.05 -7.92
N LEU A 17 -1.34 -4.73 -9.22
CA LEU A 17 -1.27 -3.36 -9.71
C LEU A 17 -2.47 -2.53 -9.23
N ALA A 18 -3.67 -3.12 -9.25
CA ALA A 18 -4.86 -2.47 -8.72
C ALA A 18 -4.71 -2.19 -7.22
N GLY A 19 -4.27 -3.16 -6.42
CA GLY A 19 -4.02 -2.97 -4.99
C GLY A 19 -2.98 -1.90 -4.69
N GLN A 20 -1.91 -1.83 -5.49
CA GLN A 20 -0.85 -0.84 -5.35
C GLN A 20 -1.30 0.58 -5.70
N ILE A 21 -2.09 0.76 -6.76
CA ILE A 21 -2.68 2.07 -7.12
C ILE A 21 -3.66 2.51 -6.03
N VAL A 22 -4.48 1.60 -5.53
CA VAL A 22 -5.43 1.87 -4.43
C VAL A 22 -4.66 2.25 -3.17
N ALA A 23 -3.60 1.51 -2.82
CA ALA A 23 -2.75 1.80 -1.67
C ALA A 23 -2.09 3.18 -1.78
N GLY A 24 -1.53 3.51 -2.95
CA GLY A 24 -0.93 4.83 -3.19
C GLY A 24 -1.94 5.97 -3.09
N THR A 25 -3.14 5.76 -3.64
CA THR A 25 -4.24 6.74 -3.54
C THR A 25 -4.65 6.96 -2.08
N GLY A 26 -4.78 5.88 -1.31
CA GLY A 26 -5.08 5.94 0.12
C GLY A 26 -4.00 6.68 0.91
N ALA A 27 -2.72 6.41 0.64
CA ALA A 27 -1.61 7.11 1.28
C ALA A 27 -1.61 8.61 0.96
N ALA A 28 -1.87 9.00 -0.30
CA ALA A 28 -1.94 10.40 -0.69
C ALA A 28 -3.10 11.13 0.01
N LEU A 29 -4.27 10.47 0.14
CA LEU A 29 -5.40 11.00 0.87
C LEU A 29 -5.13 11.09 2.39
N ALA A 30 -4.40 10.13 2.96
CA ALA A 30 -4.00 10.17 4.37
C ALA A 30 -3.16 11.42 4.70
N LEU A 31 -2.30 11.86 3.78
CA LEU A 31 -1.51 13.10 3.93
C LEU A 31 -2.33 14.39 3.92
N LEU A 32 -3.61 14.34 3.55
CA LEU A 32 -4.51 15.49 3.65
C LEU A 32 -5.08 15.70 5.06
N GLY A 33 -4.64 14.91 6.04
CA GLY A 33 -5.03 15.04 7.46
C GLY A 33 -4.97 16.46 8.03
N PRO A 34 -3.95 17.30 7.73
CA PRO A 34 -3.93 18.69 8.20
C PRO A 34 -5.12 19.55 7.72
N PHE A 35 -5.81 19.14 6.66
CA PHE A 35 -6.97 19.85 6.11
C PHE A 35 -8.30 19.22 6.52
N SER A 36 -8.35 17.90 6.73
CA SER A 36 -9.56 17.19 7.15
C SER A 36 -9.25 15.81 7.72
N ASP A 37 -9.62 15.60 8.99
CA ASP A 37 -9.51 14.29 9.65
C ASP A 37 -10.37 13.22 8.95
N VAL A 38 -11.55 13.62 8.42
CA VAL A 38 -12.43 12.72 7.68
C VAL A 38 -11.75 12.21 6.40
N VAL A 39 -11.08 13.11 5.67
CA VAL A 39 -10.35 12.73 4.45
C VAL A 39 -9.16 11.84 4.77
N ALA A 40 -8.43 12.14 5.85
CA ALA A 40 -7.34 11.28 6.30
C ALA A 40 -7.83 9.88 6.69
N GLY A 41 -8.94 9.78 7.42
CA GLY A 41 -9.53 8.50 7.81
C GLY A 41 -9.95 7.67 6.59
N ILE A 42 -10.59 8.30 5.60
CA ILE A 42 -10.92 7.65 4.32
C ILE A 42 -9.65 7.20 3.59
N GLY A 43 -8.61 8.04 3.56
CA GLY A 43 -7.32 7.70 2.97
C GLY A 43 -6.67 6.48 3.61
N VAL A 44 -6.64 6.41 4.94
CA VAL A 44 -6.12 5.25 5.68
C VAL A 44 -6.95 3.99 5.38
N ALA A 45 -8.28 4.09 5.32
CA ALA A 45 -9.11 2.93 4.97
C ALA A 45 -8.81 2.42 3.55
N ILE A 46 -8.70 3.32 2.56
CA ILE A 46 -8.35 2.99 1.18
C ILE A 46 -6.94 2.38 1.11
N LEU A 47 -5.98 2.92 1.88
CA LEU A 47 -4.62 2.40 1.97
C LEU A 47 -4.63 0.93 2.38
N ILE A 48 -5.33 0.62 3.48
CA ILE A 48 -5.42 -0.75 4.02
C ILE A 48 -6.08 -1.69 3.00
N ILE A 49 -7.15 -1.26 2.34
CA ILE A 49 -7.80 -2.06 1.29
C ILE A 49 -6.81 -2.34 0.15
N GLY A 50 -6.04 -1.33 -0.28
CA GLY A 50 -5.02 -1.50 -1.31
C GLY A 50 -3.94 -2.50 -0.93
N VAL A 51 -3.45 -2.47 0.32
CA VAL A 51 -2.49 -3.46 0.83
C VAL A 51 -3.05 -4.88 0.80
N VAL A 52 -4.30 -5.07 1.20
CA VAL A 52 -4.98 -6.37 1.18
C VAL A 52 -5.13 -6.89 -0.25
N LEU A 53 -5.54 -6.02 -1.18
CA LEU A 53 -5.66 -6.37 -2.60
C LEU A 53 -4.29 -6.70 -3.23
N ALA A 54 -3.20 -6.09 -2.75
CA ALA A 54 -1.84 -6.36 -3.20
C ALA A 54 -1.24 -7.66 -2.60
N ALA A 55 -1.84 -8.25 -1.57
CA ALA A 55 -1.32 -9.42 -0.86
C ALA A 55 -1.06 -10.67 -1.73
N PRO A 56 -1.92 -11.03 -2.71
CA PRO A 56 -1.66 -12.18 -3.58
C PRO A 56 -0.35 -12.07 -4.38
N ALA A 57 0.11 -10.85 -4.69
CA ALA A 57 1.37 -10.62 -5.40
C ALA A 57 2.62 -10.72 -4.52
N GLY A 58 2.48 -10.75 -3.19
CA GLY A 58 3.60 -11.00 -2.28
C GLY A 58 4.12 -12.45 -2.31
N ARG A 59 3.33 -13.41 -2.82
CA ARG A 59 3.64 -14.85 -2.78
C ARG A 59 4.66 -15.35 -3.82
N HIS A 60 5.22 -14.48 -4.67
CA HIS A 60 6.23 -14.86 -5.67
C HIS A 60 7.54 -14.10 -5.41
N PRO A 61 8.40 -14.57 -4.48
CA PRO A 61 9.58 -13.85 -4.05
C PRO A 61 10.76 -14.13 -4.98
N GLY A 62 11.26 -13.11 -5.67
CA GLY A 62 12.56 -13.13 -6.32
C GLY A 62 13.72 -12.89 -5.31
N PRO A 63 14.97 -13.24 -5.67
CA PRO A 63 16.08 -13.42 -4.72
C PRO A 63 16.60 -12.17 -3.98
N VAL A 64 16.12 -10.98 -4.32
CA VAL A 64 16.55 -9.68 -3.74
C VAL A 64 15.40 -8.97 -3.02
N MET A 65 14.21 -9.59 -2.94
CA MET A 65 13.04 -9.05 -2.25
C MET A 65 13.22 -9.18 -0.73
N VAL A 66 13.62 -8.09 -0.08
CA VAL A 66 12.86 -7.73 1.14
C VAL A 66 11.42 -7.58 0.63
N GLU A 67 10.51 -8.46 1.05
CA GLU A 67 9.15 -8.56 0.52
C GLU A 67 8.53 -7.15 0.45
N TRP A 68 8.46 -6.57 -0.76
CA TRP A 68 8.01 -5.20 -0.98
C TRP A 68 6.63 -4.95 -0.33
N TRP A 69 5.81 -5.99 -0.36
CA TRP A 69 4.50 -6.05 0.25
C TRP A 69 4.57 -5.96 1.78
N SER A 70 5.56 -6.60 2.41
CA SER A 70 5.78 -6.53 3.86
C SER A 70 6.18 -5.11 4.29
N ILE A 71 6.99 -4.40 3.49
CA ILE A 71 7.28 -2.97 3.73
C ILE A 71 6.00 -2.13 3.61
N LEU A 72 5.21 -2.36 2.56
CA LEU A 72 3.94 -1.66 2.35
C LEU A 72 2.94 -1.91 3.50
N ALA A 73 2.85 -3.16 3.98
CA ALA A 73 1.98 -3.56 5.06
C ALA A 73 2.40 -2.94 6.40
N ILE A 74 3.70 -2.92 6.70
CA ILE A 74 4.23 -2.25 7.90
C ILE A 74 3.94 -0.75 7.82
N ALA A 75 4.16 -0.12 6.67
CA ALA A 75 3.89 1.30 6.48
C ALA A 75 2.41 1.64 6.67
N ALA A 76 1.51 0.81 6.15
CA ALA A 76 0.07 0.97 6.34
C ALA A 76 -0.35 0.79 7.80
N LEU A 77 0.28 -0.15 8.52
CA LEU A 77 0.06 -0.33 9.96
C LEU A 77 0.51 0.91 10.74
N ILE A 78 1.68 1.47 10.41
CA ILE A 78 2.18 2.72 11.01
C ILE A 78 1.18 3.86 10.76
N ALA A 79 0.67 4.00 9.54
CA ALA A 79 -0.31 5.03 9.19
C ALA A 79 -1.61 4.86 10.01
N LEU A 80 -2.10 3.62 10.17
CA LEU A 80 -3.29 3.32 10.97
C LEU A 80 -3.09 3.65 12.46
N ILE A 81 -1.95 3.28 13.02
CA ILE A 81 -1.60 3.60 14.42
C ILE A 81 -1.49 5.11 14.59
N GLY A 82 -0.82 5.80 13.66
CA GLY A 82 -0.70 7.25 13.68
C GLY A 82 -2.05 7.96 13.63
N TYR A 83 -2.96 7.51 12.76
CA TYR A 83 -4.33 8.02 12.69
C TYR A 83 -5.08 7.85 14.02
N GLY A 84 -5.04 6.64 14.59
CA GLY A 84 -5.68 6.36 15.88
C GLY A 84 -5.08 7.20 17.03
N LEU A 85 -3.76 7.38 17.02
CA LEU A 85 -3.08 8.19 18.04
C LEU A 85 -3.39 9.68 17.90
N ALA A 86 -3.68 10.18 16.69
CA ALA A 86 -4.00 11.60 16.48
C ALA A 86 -5.23 12.06 17.26
N PHE A 87 -6.16 11.16 17.60
CA PHE A 87 -7.31 11.46 18.47
C PHE A 87 -6.92 11.71 19.94
N TRP A 88 -5.81 11.15 20.41
CA TRP A 88 -5.34 11.27 21.80
C TRP A 88 -4.18 12.27 21.94
N LEU A 89 -3.22 12.21 21.02
CA LEU A 89 -2.05 13.10 20.94
C LEU A 89 -1.91 13.60 19.49
N PRO A 90 -2.56 14.73 19.14
CA PRO A 90 -2.63 15.22 17.76
C PRO A 90 -1.27 15.41 17.08
N SER A 91 -0.29 15.96 17.80
CA SER A 91 1.04 16.24 17.25
C SER A 91 1.84 14.96 16.96
N LEU A 92 1.89 14.02 17.91
CA LEU A 92 2.63 12.76 17.72
C LEU A 92 1.92 11.83 16.74
N GLY A 93 0.59 11.72 16.83
CA GLY A 93 -0.21 10.90 15.91
C GLY A 93 -0.09 11.37 14.46
N GLY A 94 -0.18 12.69 14.23
CA GLY A 94 -0.02 13.27 12.89
C GLY A 94 1.37 12.99 12.28
N VAL A 95 2.44 13.06 13.07
CA VAL A 95 3.80 12.72 12.60
C VAL A 95 3.91 11.25 12.22
N ILE A 96 3.43 10.34 13.07
CA ILE A 96 3.47 8.90 12.80
C ILE A 96 2.64 8.55 11.56
N LEU A 97 1.46 9.15 11.42
CA LEU A 97 0.61 9.01 10.24
C LEU A 97 1.34 9.45 8.97
N THR A 98 1.99 10.61 9.03
CA THR A 98 2.75 11.17 7.89
C THR A 98 3.88 10.23 7.49
N ILE A 99 4.64 9.72 8.45
CA ILE A 99 5.73 8.76 8.21
C ILE A 99 5.17 7.50 7.55
N GLY A 100 4.10 6.92 8.10
CA GLY A 100 3.46 5.73 7.53
C GLY A 100 3.01 5.96 6.09
N ALA A 101 2.32 7.07 5.81
CA ALA A 101 1.83 7.40 4.49
C ALA A 101 2.96 7.65 3.47
N VAL A 102 4.03 8.36 3.85
CA VAL A 102 5.19 8.59 2.98
C VAL A 102 5.92 7.29 2.67
N VAL A 103 6.12 6.41 3.66
CA VAL A 103 6.74 5.10 3.43
C VAL A 103 5.83 4.23 2.57
N SER A 104 4.50 4.29 2.72
CA SER A 104 3.55 3.60 1.84
C SER A 104 3.64 4.09 0.40
N LEU A 105 3.72 5.40 0.16
CA LEU A 105 3.93 5.95 -1.19
C LEU A 105 5.26 5.48 -1.78
N THR A 106 6.31 5.45 -0.96
CA THR A 106 7.64 4.98 -1.37
C THR A 106 7.59 3.50 -1.75
N ALA A 107 6.95 2.66 -0.94
CA ALA A 107 6.76 1.24 -1.23
C ALA A 107 5.91 1.01 -2.50
N VAL A 108 4.89 1.84 -2.73
CA VAL A 108 4.10 1.86 -3.97
C VAL A 108 4.94 2.31 -5.17
N PHE A 109 5.88 3.22 -5.01
CA PHE A 109 6.69 3.71 -6.13
C PHE A 109 7.81 2.73 -6.52
N PHE A 110 8.45 2.11 -5.54
CA PHE A 110 9.56 1.18 -5.76
C PHE A 110 9.13 -0.29 -5.90
N GLY A 111 7.91 -0.64 -5.50
CA GLY A 111 7.38 -2.00 -5.59
C GLY A 111 6.93 -2.40 -6.99
N THR A 112 7.82 -2.48 -7.98
CA THR A 112 7.41 -3.03 -9.28
C THR A 112 7.20 -4.55 -9.16
N PRO A 113 6.04 -5.12 -9.56
CA PRO A 113 5.88 -6.56 -9.69
C PRO A 113 6.77 -7.07 -10.83
N VAL A 114 7.97 -7.54 -10.47
CA VAL A 114 8.99 -8.01 -11.41
C VAL A 114 8.45 -9.19 -12.21
N GLN A 115 8.71 -9.16 -13.52
CA GLN A 115 8.43 -10.23 -14.46
C GLN A 115 9.30 -11.44 -14.08
N PRO A 116 8.74 -12.63 -13.77
CA PRO A 116 9.56 -13.83 -13.75
C PRO A 116 9.89 -14.18 -15.21
N ASP A 117 11.17 -14.06 -15.56
CA ASP A 117 11.75 -14.61 -16.79
C ASP A 117 11.40 -16.09 -16.97
#